data_AF-A0A8T7FB02-F1
#
_entry.id   AF-A0A8T7FB02-F1
#
_cell.length_a   1.000
_cell.length_b   1.000
_cell.length_c   1.000
_cell.angle_alpha   90.00
_cell.angle_beta   90.00
_cell.angle_gamma   90.00
#
_symmetry.space_group_name_H-M   'P 1'
#
loop_
_entity.id
_entity.type
_entity.pdbx_description
1 polymer ?
#
loop_
_entity_poly.entity_id
_entity_poly.type
_entity_poly.pdbx_seq_one_letter_code
_entity_poly.pdbx_strand_id
1 'polypeptide(L)' 'MCDENPPPPRSVLYSPPAPEAVDAFARQVCQRLGADYTDKAVVEGFSAFIKIVADIQAKHLNKQGQNVEAS' A
#
# COMPACT_ATOMS: atom_id res chain seq x y z
N MET A 1 -2.45 0.71 45.58
CA MET A 1 -2.05 1.73 44.58
C MET A 1 -1.64 0.97 43.34
N CYS A 2 -2.56 0.81 42.39
CA CYS A 2 -2.24 0.24 41.08
C CYS A 2 -2.10 1.43 40.14
N ASP A 3 -0.87 1.70 39.71
CA ASP A 3 -0.58 2.65 38.65
C ASP A 3 -1.02 1.99 37.33
N GLU A 4 -2.29 2.16 36.98
CA GLU A 4 -2.83 1.71 35.70
C GLU A 4 -2.78 2.89 34.73
N ASN A 5 -1.56 3.24 34.30
CA ASN A 5 -1.42 4.04 33.10
C ASN A 5 -1.56 3.11 31.88
N PRO A 6 -2.55 3.32 31.01
CA PRO A 6 -2.67 2.54 29.78
C PRO A 6 -1.40 2.76 28.92
N PRO A 7 -0.91 1.72 28.23
CA PRO A 7 0.25 1.87 27.35
C PRO A 7 -0.02 2.94 26.29
N PRO A 8 0.99 3.74 25.91
CA PRO A 8 0.82 4.77 24.91
C PRO A 8 0.30 4.19 23.59
N PRO A 9 -0.50 4.95 22.82
CA PRO A 9 -1.01 4.51 21.53
C PRO A 9 0.17 4.11 20.64
N ARG A 10 0.10 2.91 20.06
CA ARG A 10 1.14 2.42 19.15
C ARG A 10 0.97 3.14 17.82
N SER A 11 1.96 3.90 17.39
CA SER A 11 1.97 4.49 16.06
C SER A 11 2.01 3.39 14.99
N VAL A 12 1.00 3.36 14.12
CA VAL A 12 0.94 2.39 13.01
C VAL A 12 1.70 2.99 11.84
N LEU A 13 2.81 2.34 11.46
CA LEU A 13 3.56 2.69 10.25
C LEU A 13 3.09 1.83 9.07
N TYR A 14 2.47 2.48 8.09
CA TYR A 14 2.07 1.88 6.83
C TYR A 14 3.24 1.87 5.85
N SER A 15 3.49 0.73 5.22
CA SER A 15 4.48 0.56 4.17
C SER A 15 3.78 0.11 2.89
N PRO A 16 4.23 0.55 1.69
CA PRO A 16 3.72 -0.02 0.45
C PRO A 16 4.00 -1.54 0.38
N PRO A 17 3.20 -2.30 -0.37
CA PRO A 17 3.45 -3.73 -0.61
C PRO A 17 4.79 -3.96 -1.32
N ALA A 18 5.32 -5.18 -1.18
CA ALA A 18 6.53 -5.59 -1.89
C ALA A 18 6.35 -5.47 -3.41
N PRO A 19 7.35 -4.94 -4.16
CA PRO A 19 7.24 -4.73 -5.60
C PRO A 19 6.83 -5.99 -6.38
N GLU A 20 7.34 -7.15 -5.96
CA GLU A 20 7.08 -8.46 -6.59
C GLU A 20 5.62 -8.88 -6.41
N ALA A 21 5.03 -8.54 -5.26
CA ALA A 21 3.61 -8.78 -5.00
C ALA A 21 2.74 -7.90 -5.89
N VAL A 22 3.15 -6.64 -6.12
CA VAL A 22 2.46 -5.73 -7.05
C VAL A 22 2.59 -6.22 -8.49
N ASP A 23 3.77 -6.72 -8.90
CA ASP A 23 3.99 -7.29 -10.23
C ASP A 23 3.13 -8.54 -10.46
N ALA A 24 3.02 -9.42 -9.45
CA ALA A 24 2.17 -10.60 -9.51
C ALA A 24 0.69 -10.21 -9.60
N PHE A 25 0.26 -9.22 -8.81
CA PHE A 25 -1.10 -8.70 -8.85
C PHE A 25 -1.44 -8.09 -10.22
N ALA A 26 -0.55 -7.25 -10.77
CA ALA A 26 -0.74 -6.65 -12.07
C ALA A 26 -0.94 -7.70 -13.17
N ARG A 27 -0.10 -8.75 -13.17
CA ARG A 27 -0.25 -9.90 -14.08
C ARG A 27 -1.61 -10.59 -13.92
N GLN A 28 -2.03 -10.87 -12.70
CA GLN A 28 -3.32 -11.54 -12.44
C GLN A 28 -4.51 -10.70 -12.92
N VAL A 29 -4.47 -9.38 -12.71
CA VAL A 29 -5.52 -8.46 -13.20
C VAL A 29 -5.56 -8.47 -14.73
N CYS A 30 -4.41 -8.27 -15.38
CA CYS A 30 -4.30 -8.30 -16.83
C CYS A 30 -4.79 -9.62 -17.44
N GLN A 31 -4.45 -10.77 -16.83
CA GLN A 31 -4.97 -12.08 -17.24
C GLN A 31 -6.49 -12.20 -17.13
N ARG A 32 -7.09 -11.62 -16.09
CA ARG A 32 -8.55 -11.62 -15.90
C ARG A 32 -9.28 -10.67 -16.85
N LEU A 33 -8.63 -9.59 -17.29
CA LEU A 33 -9.20 -8.66 -18.26
C LEU A 33 -9.25 -9.25 -19.68
N GLY A 34 -8.35 -10.18 -20.00
CA GLY A 34 -8.35 -10.92 -21.26
C GLY A 34 -7.03 -10.79 -22.02
N ALA A 35 -6.92 -11.52 -23.12
CA ALA A 35 -5.68 -11.68 -23.88
C ALA A 35 -5.06 -10.34 -24.32
N ASP A 36 -5.89 -9.35 -24.67
CA ASP A 36 -5.46 -8.02 -25.14
C ASP A 36 -4.69 -7.21 -24.08
N TYR A 37 -4.81 -7.57 -22.80
CA TYR A 37 -4.18 -6.86 -21.68
C TYR A 37 -2.95 -7.58 -21.13
N THR A 38 -2.59 -8.73 -21.70
CA THR A 38 -1.46 -9.55 -21.24
C THR A 38 -0.12 -9.19 -21.88
N ASP A 39 -0.12 -8.21 -22.80
CA ASP A 39 1.10 -7.67 -23.37
C ASP A 39 2.05 -7.16 -22.28
N LYS A 40 3.35 -7.42 -22.48
CA LYS A 40 4.38 -7.10 -21.49
C LYS A 40 4.37 -5.61 -21.12
N ALA A 41 4.25 -4.72 -22.10
CA ALA A 41 4.27 -3.28 -21.84
C ALA A 41 3.04 -2.82 -21.05
N VAL A 42 1.87 -3.44 -21.30
CA VAL A 42 0.63 -3.17 -20.55
C VAL A 42 0.78 -3.60 -19.09
N VAL A 43 1.26 -4.83 -18.86
CA VAL A 43 1.46 -5.37 -17.50
C VAL A 43 2.50 -4.55 -16.73
N GLU A 44 3.62 -4.20 -17.35
CA GLU A 44 4.68 -3.41 -16.72
C GLU A 44 4.22 -1.98 -16.41
N GLY A 45 3.52 -1.34 -17.36
CA GLY A 45 2.93 -0.01 -17.15
C GLY A 45 1.90 0.00 -16.03
N PHE A 46 1.02 -1.01 -15.98
CA PHE A 46 0.04 -1.15 -14.92
C PHE A 46 0.70 -1.41 -13.57
N SER A 47 1.70 -2.29 -13.50
CA SER A 47 2.44 -2.53 -12.26
C SER A 47 3.13 -1.26 -11.75
N ALA A 48 3.81 -0.52 -12.63
CA ALA A 48 4.45 0.74 -12.28
C ALA A 48 3.45 1.76 -11.72
N PHE A 49 2.28 1.86 -12.34
CA PHE A 49 1.20 2.71 -11.86
C PHE A 49 0.73 2.31 -10.44
N ILE A 50 0.49 1.02 -10.19
CA ILE A 50 0.05 0.54 -8.86
C ILE A 50 1.13 0.77 -7.80
N LYS A 51 2.41 0.62 -8.12
CA LYS A 51 3.53 0.92 -7.20
C LYS A 51 3.51 2.39 -6.75
N ILE A 52 3.27 3.31 -7.68
CA ILE A 52 3.14 4.75 -7.38
C ILE A 52 1.93 5.01 -6.47
N VAL A 53 0.77 4.44 -6.81
CA VAL A 53 -0.46 4.61 -6.00
C VAL A 53 -0.26 4.06 -4.58
N ALA A 54 0.36 2.90 -4.43
CA ALA A 54 0.63 2.30 -3.14
C ALA A 54 1.55 3.16 -2.27
N ASP A 55 2.59 3.75 -2.85
CA ASP A 55 3.50 4.68 -2.15
C ASP A 55 2.77 5.95 -1.69
N ILE A 56 1.94 6.54 -2.56
CA ILE A 56 1.11 7.71 -2.21
C ILE A 56 0.17 7.37 -1.05
N GLN A 57 -0.48 6.21 -1.08
CA GLN A 57 -1.41 5.79 -0.03
C GLN A 57 -0.70 5.53 1.30
N ALA A 58 0.45 4.84 1.29
CA ALA A 58 1.23 4.63 2.50
C ALA A 58 1.65 5.96 3.14
N LYS A 59 2.12 6.92 2.33
CA LYS A 59 2.46 8.28 2.79
C LYS A 59 1.25 9.02 3.36
N HIS A 60 0.09 8.92 2.70
CA HIS A 60 -1.15 9.56 3.16
C HIS A 60 -1.61 9.00 4.51
N LEU A 61 -1.65 7.68 4.65
CA LEU A 61 -2.03 7.00 5.89
C LEU A 61 -1.07 7.31 7.04
N ASN A 62 0.24 7.36 6.76
CA ASN A 62 1.25 7.75 7.76
C ASN A 62 1.08 9.19 8.23
N LYS A 63 0.74 10.13 7.32
CA LYS A 63 0.44 11.53 7.69
C LYS A 63 -0.82 11.63 8.55
N GLN A 64 -1.86 10.85 8.24
CA GLN A 64 -3.08 10.84 9.05
C GLN A 64 -2.83 10.22 10.42
N GLY A 65 -2.09 9.11 10.50
CA GLY A 65 -1.73 8.47 11.77
C GLY A 65 -0.94 9.38 12.71
N GLN A 66 -0.04 10.21 12.18
CA GLN A 66 0.69 11.21 12.98
C GLN A 66 -0.20 12.33 13.53
N ASN A 67 -1.30 12.67 12.86
CA ASN A 67 -2.19 13.76 13.28
C ASN A 67 -3.18 13.36 14.38
N VAL A 68 -3.40 12.05 14.62
CA VAL A 68 -4.31 11.57 15.68
C VAL A 68 -3.66 11.62 17.06
N GLU A 69 -2.32 11.64 17.16
CA GLU A 69 -1.61 11.75 18.45
C GLU A 69 -1.50 13.20 18.99
N ALA A 70 -1.94 14.21 18.23
CA ALA A 70 -1.76 15.63 18.56
C ALA A 70 -3.06 16.41 18.84
N SER A 71 -4.21 15.74 19.00
CA SER A 71 -5.52 16.37 19.29
C SER A 71 -6.15 15.85 20.57
#